data_AF-C7N2U4-F1
#
_entry.id   AF-C7N2U4-F1
#
_cell.length_a   1.000
_cell.length_b   1.000
_cell.length_c   1.000
_cell.angle_alpha   90.00
_cell.angle_beta   90.00
_cell.angle_gamma   90.00
#
_symmetry.space_group_name_H-M   'P 1'
#
loop_
_entity.id
_entity.type
_entity.pdbx_description
1 polymer ?
#
loop_
_entity_poly.entity_id
_entity_poly.type
_entity_poly.pdbx_seq_one_letter_code
_entity_poly.pdbx_strand_id
1 'polypeptide(L)'
;MSAANTDWTALQQAEDMAYFKADLCCYSPESYSLEEKKEICNDMISTSKTMLDAMRADFEQPPADARSKLLDMLCRSGVESPEWWWNVLVGEGDPLYGELEAI
;
A
#
# COMPACT_ATOMS: atom_id res chain seq x y z
N MET A 1 -25.42 8.14 -3.55
CA MET A 1 -24.14 8.13 -4.29
C MET A 1 -23.44 6.86 -3.84
N SER A 2 -23.29 5.89 -4.74
CA SER A 2 -22.71 4.58 -4.40
C SER A 2 -21.23 4.75 -4.08
N ALA A 3 -20.78 4.14 -2.98
CA ALA A 3 -19.37 3.89 -2.75
C ALA A 3 -18.76 3.37 -4.05
N ALA A 4 -17.62 3.91 -4.47
CA ALA A 4 -16.81 3.22 -5.46
C ALA A 4 -16.64 1.79 -4.93
N ASN A 5 -17.11 0.81 -5.68
CA ASN A 5 -17.07 -0.59 -5.26
C ASN A 5 -15.63 -1.08 -5.45
N THR A 6 -14.71 -0.53 -4.65
CA THR A 6 -13.32 -0.95 -4.59
C THR A 6 -13.35 -2.43 -4.23
N ASP A 7 -12.85 -3.27 -5.12
CA ASP A 7 -12.73 -4.69 -4.87
C ASP A 7 -11.52 -4.93 -3.96
N TRP A 8 -11.73 -4.73 -2.66
CA TRP A 8 -10.71 -4.93 -1.62
C TRP A 8 -10.14 -6.34 -1.62
N THR A 9 -10.93 -7.34 -2.04
CA THR A 9 -10.45 -8.72 -2.11
C THR A 9 -9.45 -8.88 -3.25
N ALA A 10 -9.76 -8.33 -4.42
CA ALA A 10 -8.83 -8.37 -5.56
C ALA A 10 -7.53 -7.59 -5.27
N LEU A 11 -7.61 -6.43 -4.61
CA LEU A 11 -6.43 -5.66 -4.21
C LEU A 11 -5.54 -6.45 -3.25
N GLN A 12 -6.13 -7.04 -2.21
CA GLN A 12 -5.39 -7.83 -1.23
C GLN A 12 -4.73 -9.05 -1.90
N GLN A 13 -5.46 -9.77 -2.74
CA GLN A 13 -4.93 -10.94 -3.44
C GLN A 13 -3.77 -10.59 -4.38
N ALA A 14 -3.82 -9.43 -5.05
CA ALA A 14 -2.74 -8.98 -5.91
C ALA A 14 -1.47 -8.65 -5.11
N GLU A 15 -1.62 -7.94 -3.98
CA GLU A 15 -0.52 -7.63 -3.07
C GLU A 15 0.06 -8.90 -2.45
N ASP A 16 -0.77 -9.76 -1.87
CA ASP A 16 -0.34 -11.04 -1.27
C ASP A 16 0.44 -11.90 -2.26
N MET A 17 0.00 -11.95 -3.53
CA MET A 17 0.68 -12.68 -4.59
C MET A 17 2.06 -12.08 -4.92
N ALA A 18 2.18 -10.74 -4.94
CA ALA A 18 3.44 -10.07 -5.20
C ALA A 18 4.46 -10.34 -4.08
N TYR A 19 4.05 -10.22 -2.82
CA TYR A 19 4.90 -10.58 -1.67
C TYR A 19 5.26 -12.06 -1.64
N PHE A 20 4.31 -12.95 -1.96
CA PHE A 20 4.60 -14.38 -2.04
C PHE A 20 5.66 -14.72 -3.10
N LYS A 21 5.61 -14.08 -4.28
CA LYS A 21 6.65 -14.22 -5.31
C LYS A 21 8.00 -13.71 -4.80
N ALA A 22 8.01 -12.62 -4.04
CA ALA A 22 9.22 -12.08 -3.44
C ALA A 22 9.83 -13.03 -2.41
N ASP A 23 9.01 -13.64 -1.55
CA ASP A 23 9.45 -14.66 -0.59
C ASP A 23 10.07 -15.87 -1.32
N LEU A 24 9.44 -16.33 -2.40
CA LEU A 24 9.96 -17.44 -3.20
C LEU A 24 11.30 -17.09 -3.86
N CYS A 25 11.43 -15.86 -4.36
CA CYS A 25 12.68 -15.35 -4.92
C CYS A 25 13.78 -15.23 -3.85
N CYS A 26 13.46 -14.79 -2.63
CA CYS A 26 14.40 -14.76 -1.51
C CYS A 26 14.86 -16.15 -1.09
N TYR A 27 13.97 -17.16 -1.18
CA TYR A 27 14.29 -18.54 -0.85
C TYR A 27 15.23 -19.21 -1.86
N SER A 28 15.07 -18.92 -3.16
CA SER A 28 15.96 -19.44 -4.21
C SER A 28 16.32 -18.36 -5.24
N PRO A 29 17.20 -17.42 -4.87
CA PRO A 29 17.53 -16.29 -5.73
C PRO A 29 18.23 -16.71 -7.02
N GLU A 30 18.91 -17.86 -7.06
CA GLU A 30 19.59 -18.39 -8.24
C GLU A 30 18.60 -18.87 -9.32
N SER A 31 17.35 -19.15 -8.94
CA SER A 31 16.29 -19.58 -9.85
C SER A 31 15.66 -18.44 -10.66
N TYR A 32 16.05 -17.19 -10.36
CA TYR A 32 15.50 -15.99 -10.98
C TYR A 32 16.62 -15.16 -11.62
N SER A 33 16.38 -14.74 -12.86
CA SER A 33 17.21 -13.76 -13.55
C SER A 33 17.12 -12.39 -12.86
N LEU A 34 18.04 -11.48 -13.22
CA LEU A 34 18.01 -10.12 -12.69
C LEU A 34 16.75 -9.37 -13.13
N GLU A 35 16.24 -9.65 -14.33
CA GLU A 35 15.02 -9.02 -14.85
C GLU A 35 13.80 -9.50 -14.07
N GLU A 36 13.67 -10.82 -13.84
CA GLU A 36 12.56 -11.36 -13.05
C GLU A 36 12.57 -10.83 -11.61
N LYS A 37 13.76 -10.67 -11.01
CA LYS A 37 13.91 -10.04 -9.70
C LYS A 37 13.42 -8.59 -9.68
N LYS A 38 13.76 -7.83 -10.73
CA LYS A 38 13.32 -6.45 -10.89
C LYS A 38 11.80 -6.38 -11.04
N GLU A 39 11.22 -7.24 -11.88
CA GLU A 39 9.78 -7.33 -12.06
C GLU A 39 9.05 -7.68 -10.75
N ILE A 40 9.58 -8.62 -9.95
CA ILE A 40 9.01 -8.95 -8.64
C ILE A 40 9.02 -7.75 -7.70
N CYS A 41 10.12 -6.98 -7.62
CA CYS A 41 10.17 -5.76 -6.83
C CYS A 41 9.15 -4.72 -7.32
N ASN A 42 9.04 -4.53 -8.65
CA ASN A 42 8.09 -3.61 -9.25
C ASN A 42 6.64 -4.02 -8.97
N ASP A 43 6.33 -5.32 -9.02
CA ASP A 43 5.02 -5.88 -8.69
C ASP A 43 4.67 -5.56 -7.22
N MET A 44 5.60 -5.75 -6.28
CA MET A 44 5.39 -5.41 -4.86
C MET A 44 5.08 -3.93 -4.67
N ILE A 45 5.90 -3.05 -5.25
CA ILE A 45 5.73 -1.59 -5.14
C ILE A 45 4.39 -1.17 -5.74
N SER A 46 4.08 -1.64 -6.95
CA SER A 46 2.87 -1.28 -7.68
C SER A 46 1.59 -1.74 -6.96
N THR A 47 1.58 -2.98 -6.46
CA THR A 47 0.41 -3.52 -5.75
C THR A 47 0.22 -2.86 -4.39
N SER A 48 1.29 -2.64 -3.62
CA SER A 48 1.24 -1.91 -2.34
C SER A 48 0.75 -0.48 -2.55
N LYS A 49 1.30 0.23 -3.56
CA LYS A 49 0.84 1.58 -3.91
C LYS A 49 -0.65 1.60 -4.28
N THR A 50 -1.11 0.64 -5.07
CA THR A 50 -2.52 0.54 -5.45
C THR A 50 -3.43 0.35 -4.23
N MET A 51 -3.00 -0.45 -3.25
CA MET A 51 -3.72 -0.62 -1.97
C MET A 51 -3.79 0.69 -1.18
N LEU A 52 -2.66 1.38 -1.02
CA LEU A 52 -2.57 2.65 -0.30
C LEU A 52 -3.37 3.76 -0.97
N ASP A 53 -3.35 3.86 -2.30
CA ASP A 53 -4.14 4.82 -3.08
C ASP A 53 -5.64 4.55 -2.92
N ALA A 54 -6.07 3.28 -2.91
CA ALA A 54 -7.45 2.91 -2.64
C ALA A 54 -7.87 3.27 -1.20
N MET A 55 -6.98 3.06 -0.23
CA MET A 55 -7.20 3.47 1.16
C MET A 55 -7.34 4.99 1.30
N ARG A 56 -6.48 5.76 0.64
CA ARG A 56 -6.56 7.22 0.61
C ARG A 56 -7.88 7.69 -0.02
N ALA A 57 -8.25 7.12 -1.16
CA ALA A 57 -9.50 7.45 -1.84
C ALA A 57 -10.73 7.15 -0.97
N ASP A 58 -10.73 6.05 -0.22
CA ASP A 58 -11.80 5.73 0.74
C ASP A 58 -11.84 6.72 1.90
N PHE A 59 -10.66 7.05 2.46
CA PHE A 59 -10.52 8.04 3.52
C PHE A 59 -10.98 9.45 3.09
N GLU A 60 -10.86 9.80 1.82
CA GLU A 60 -11.29 11.11 1.30
C GLU A 60 -12.82 11.26 1.16
N GLN A 61 -13.59 10.18 1.10
CA GLN A 61 -15.04 10.22 0.91
C GLN A 61 -15.82 10.94 2.03
N PRO A 62 -15.56 10.69 3.33
CA PRO A 62 -16.29 11.36 4.39
C PRO A 62 -15.93 12.86 4.52
N PRO A 63 -16.79 13.68 5.16
CA PRO A 63 -16.51 15.09 5.42
C PRO A 63 -15.26 15.32 6.27
N ALA A 64 -14.66 16.51 6.17
CA ALA A 64 -13.38 16.83 6.81
C ALA A 64 -13.36 16.63 8.33
N ASP A 65 -14.48 16.88 9.03
CA ASP A 65 -14.57 16.68 10.48
C ASP A 65 -14.58 15.18 10.85
N ALA A 66 -15.23 14.35 10.03
CA ALA A 66 -15.24 12.90 10.18
C ALA A 66 -13.85 12.31 9.87
N ARG A 67 -13.18 12.79 8.80
CA ARG A 67 -11.80 12.40 8.47
C ARG A 67 -10.82 12.70 9.59
N SER A 68 -10.91 13.89 10.19
CA SER A 68 -10.03 14.29 11.29
C SER A 68 -10.21 13.39 12.52
N LYS A 69 -11.45 13.00 12.84
CA LYS A 69 -11.74 12.06 13.93
C LYS A 69 -11.25 10.65 13.63
N LEU A 70 -11.45 10.18 12.39
CA LEU A 70 -10.97 8.86 11.96
C LEU A 70 -9.44 8.78 12.02
N LEU A 71 -8.74 9.82 11.56
CA LEU A 71 -7.28 9.90 11.64
C LEU A 71 -6.79 9.90 13.09
N ASP A 72 -7.42 10.67 13.99
CA ASP A 72 -7.07 10.65 15.42
C ASP A 72 -7.28 9.26 16.04
N MET A 73 -8.34 8.54 15.66
CA MET A 73 -8.56 7.15 16.09
C MET A 73 -7.48 6.20 15.57
N LEU A 74 -7.09 6.31 14.29
CA LEU A 74 -6.03 5.51 13.69
C LEU A 74 -4.68 5.75 14.36
N CYS A 75 -4.30 7.02 14.57
CA CYS A 75 -3.08 7.40 15.30
C CYS A 75 -3.02 6.82 16.72
N ARG A 76 -4.17 6.61 17.37
CA ARG A 76 -4.26 6.02 18.72
C ARG A 76 -4.40 4.49 18.71
N SER A 77 -4.61 3.88 17.56
CA SER A 77 -4.85 2.43 17.43
C SER A 77 -3.62 1.59 17.78
N GLY A 78 -2.42 2.14 17.57
CA GLY A 78 -1.14 1.44 17.76
C GLY A 78 -0.84 0.37 16.71
N VAL A 79 -1.68 0.23 15.67
CA VAL A 79 -1.42 -0.68 14.54
C VAL A 79 -0.21 -0.20 13.73
N GLU A 80 -0.16 1.11 13.48
CA GLU A 80 0.96 1.81 12.85
C GLU A 80 1.26 3.12 13.57
N SER A 81 2.42 3.70 13.27
CA SER A 81 2.82 4.99 13.85
C SER A 81 1.90 6.14 13.39
N PRO A 82 1.67 7.17 14.23
CA PRO A 82 0.90 8.36 13.82
C PRO A 82 1.46 9.06 12.58
N GLU A 83 2.78 9.04 12.42
CA GLU A 83 3.49 9.62 11.27
C GLU A 83 3.18 8.85 9.99
N TRP A 84 3.18 7.51 10.06
CA TRP A 84 2.81 6.65 8.94
C TRP A 84 1.37 6.90 8.49
N TRP A 85 0.40 6.94 9.43
CA TRP A 85 -1.00 7.23 9.11
C TRP A 85 -1.17 8.59 8.43
N TRP A 86 -0.44 9.61 8.90
CA TRP A 86 -0.44 10.93 8.27
C TRP A 86 0.12 10.89 6.85
N ASN A 87 1.25 10.23 6.64
CA ASN A 87 1.91 10.15 5.34
C ASN A 87 1.07 9.40 4.30
N VAL A 88 0.46 8.29 4.67
CA VAL A 88 -0.38 7.48 3.79
C VAL A 88 -1.68 8.19 3.44
N LEU A 89 -2.42 8.69 4.45
CA LEU A 89 -3.78 9.18 4.25
C LEU A 89 -3.87 10.65 3.83
N VAL A 90 -2.85 11.45 4.12
CA VAL A 90 -2.88 12.91 3.86
C VAL A 90 -1.62 13.42 3.16
N GLY A 91 -0.46 12.80 3.42
CA GLY A 91 0.82 13.13 2.78
C GLY A 91 0.98 12.52 1.40
N GLU A 92 2.23 12.49 0.91
CA GLU A 92 2.56 12.01 -0.44
C GLU A 92 2.46 10.48 -0.61
N GLY A 93 2.37 9.72 0.48
CA GLY A 93 2.33 8.24 0.46
C GLY A 93 3.25 7.64 1.51
N ASP A 94 3.38 6.32 1.52
CA ASP A 94 4.37 5.65 2.37
C ASP A 94 5.78 6.08 1.95
N PRO A 95 6.61 6.61 2.86
CA PRO A 95 7.98 7.03 2.57
C PRO A 95 8.83 5.93 1.92
N LEU A 96 8.56 4.65 2.21
CA LEU A 96 9.31 3.52 1.68
C LEU A 96 9.12 3.35 0.17
N TYR A 97 7.96 3.72 -0.39
CA TYR A 97 7.70 3.62 -1.82
C TYR A 97 7.99 4.91 -2.59
N GLY A 98 8.01 6.06 -1.91
CA GLY A 98 8.40 7.32 -2.53
C GLY A 98 9.86 7.34 -3.03
N GLU A 99 10.75 6.60 -2.39
CA GLU A 99 12.16 6.46 -2.82
C GLU A 99 12.35 5.45 -3.98
N LEU A 100 11.41 4.51 -4.15
CA LEU A 100 11.52 3.42 -5.13
C LEU A 100 10.97 3.78 -6.53
N GLU A 101 10.17 4.84 -6.65
CA GLU A 101 9.73 5.36 -7.97
C GLU A 101 10.85 6.01 -8.80
N ALA A 102 12.02 6.25 -8.19
CA ALA A 102 13.16 6.91 -8.82
C ALA A 102 14.20 5.96 -9.45
N ILE A 103 13.95 4.64 -9.46
CA ILE A 103 14.87 3.59 -9.96
C ILE A 103 14.34 2.96 -11.26
#